data_AF-A0A9P7YQA7-F1
#
_entry.id   AF-A0A9P7YQA7-F1
#
_cell.length_a   1.000
_cell.length_b   1.000
_cell.length_c   1.000
_cell.angle_alpha   90.00
_cell.angle_beta   90.00
_cell.angle_gamma   90.00
#
_symmetry.space_group_name_H-M   'P 1'
#
loop_
_entity.id
_entity.type
_entity.pdbx_description
1 polymer ?
#
loop_
_entity_poly.entity_id
_entity_poly.type
_entity_poly.pdbx_seq_one_letter_code
_entity_poly.pdbx_strand_id
1 'polypeptide(L)'
;MNFWYATVQNYLQRSITFHDDILPAIAGVAQKFQQRTGFHYKAGLWMEDFHRGLLWQSDGLIIHAISTNNPPWSWTSTSIPWK
;
A
#
# COMPACT_ATOMS: atom_id res chain seq x y z
N MET A 1 -5.26 13.09 2.03
CA MET A 1 -4.88 11.69 1.81
C MET A 1 -5.17 11.14 0.41
N ASN A 2 -6.08 11.71 -0.38
CA ASN A 2 -6.32 11.25 -1.77
C ASN A 2 -5.03 11.16 -2.61
N PHE A 3 -4.10 12.11 -2.43
CA PHE A 3 -2.79 12.08 -3.07
C PHE A 3 -1.96 10.83 -2.73
N TRP A 4 -2.03 10.35 -1.48
CA TRP A 4 -1.32 9.13 -1.05
C TRP A 4 -1.85 7.91 -1.81
N TYR A 5 -3.16 7.69 -1.80
CA TYR A 5 -3.78 6.55 -2.49
C TYR A 5 -3.56 6.60 -4.00
N ALA A 6 -3.64 7.80 -4.61
CA ALA A 6 -3.31 7.98 -6.02
C ALA A 6 -1.84 7.66 -6.33
N THR A 7 -0.92 8.04 -5.43
CA THR A 7 0.51 7.74 -5.58
C THR A 7 0.77 6.23 -5.48
N VAL A 8 0.18 5.57 -4.49
CA VAL A 8 0.26 4.11 -4.32
C VAL A 8 -0.31 3.42 -5.55
N GLN A 9 -1.51 3.77 -6.01
CA GLN A 9 -2.13 3.19 -7.19
C GLN A 9 -1.27 3.40 -8.45
N ASN A 10 -0.73 4.61 -8.67
CA ASN A 10 0.16 4.87 -9.80
C ASN A 10 1.45 4.04 -9.72
N TYR A 11 2.00 3.83 -8.53
CA TYR A 11 3.20 3.02 -8.34
C TYR A 11 2.92 1.54 -8.64
N LEU A 12 1.81 1.01 -8.12
CA LEU A 12 1.37 -0.37 -8.32
C LEU A 12 1.01 -0.70 -9.78
N GLN A 13 0.64 0.33 -10.58
CA GLN A 13 0.38 0.17 -12.01
C GLN A 13 1.65 0.14 -12.88
N ARG A 14 2.84 0.38 -12.31
CA ARG A 14 4.10 0.34 -13.07
C ARG A 14 4.51 -1.11 -13.30
N SER A 15 5.19 -1.37 -14.41
CA SER A 15 5.85 -2.65 -14.68
C SER A 15 7.07 -2.80 -13.78
N ILE A 16 6.84 -3.25 -12.55
CA ILE A 16 7.87 -3.46 -11.54
C ILE A 16 8.49 -4.86 -11.74
N THR A 17 9.81 -4.90 -11.94
CA THR A 17 10.56 -6.13 -12.19
C THR A 17 10.56 -7.07 -10.99
N PHE A 18 10.65 -6.52 -9.77
CA PHE A 18 10.69 -7.28 -8.51
C PHE A 18 9.56 -6.83 -7.59
N HIS A 19 8.49 -7.62 -7.50
CA HIS A 19 7.29 -7.26 -6.72
C HIS A 19 7.58 -7.15 -5.21
N ASP A 20 8.57 -7.89 -4.71
CA ASP A 20 8.97 -7.84 -3.30
C ASP A 20 9.50 -6.45 -2.89
N ASP A 21 9.98 -5.64 -3.84
CA ASP A 21 10.50 -4.29 -3.59
C ASP A 21 9.40 -3.24 -3.39
N ILE A 22 8.14 -3.57 -3.70
CA ILE A 22 7.02 -2.63 -3.62
C ILE A 22 6.80 -2.13 -2.19
N LEU A 23 6.71 -3.07 -1.24
CA LEU A 23 6.43 -2.74 0.16
C LEU A 23 7.59 -1.94 0.79
N PRO A 24 8.88 -2.34 0.65
CA PRO A 24 10.01 -1.53 1.09
C PRO A 24 10.03 -0.12 0.48
N ALA A 25 9.77 0.01 -0.82
CA ALA A 25 9.77 1.30 -1.51
C ALA A 25 8.69 2.24 -0.95
N ILE A 26 7.44 1.75 -0.83
CA ILE A 26 6.34 2.54 -0.28
C ILE A 26 6.57 2.84 1.21
N ALA A 27 7.11 1.89 1.97
CA ALA A 27 7.46 2.10 3.38
C ALA A 27 8.49 3.23 3.56
N GLY A 28 9.49 3.32 2.67
CA GLY A 28 10.46 4.42 2.67
C GLY A 28 9.80 5.79 2.44
N VAL A 29 8.87 5.87 1.47
CA VAL A 29 8.10 7.11 1.21
C VAL A 29 7.22 7.45 2.42
N ALA A 30 6.54 6.46 2.99
CA ALA A 30 5.71 6.65 4.17
C ALA A 30 6.53 7.16 5.37
N GLN A 31 7.72 6.61 5.60
CA GLN A 31 8.60 7.06 6.67
C GLN A 31 8.97 8.54 6.53
N LYS A 32 9.32 8.98 5.31
CA LYS A 32 9.62 10.40 5.03
C LYS A 32 8.40 11.30 5.23
N PHE A 33 7.22 10.83 4.84
CA PHE A 33 5.97 11.56 5.02
C PHE A 33 5.60 11.68 6.51
N GLN A 34 5.73 10.60 7.27
CA GLN A 34 5.55 10.57 8.73
C GLN A 34 6.50 11.55 9.43
N GLN A 35 7.78 11.59 9.07
CA GLN A 35 8.74 12.54 9.63
C GLN A 35 8.35 14.02 9.41
N ARG A 36 7.69 14.33 8.29
CA ARG A 36 7.31 15.71 7.95
C ARG A 36 5.96 16.13 8.51
N THR A 37 5.03 15.19 8.67
CA THR A 37 3.63 15.47 9.03
C THR A 37 3.28 15.09 10.45
N GLY A 38 4.03 14.17 11.07
CA GLY A 38 3.68 13.55 12.34
C GLY A 38 2.58 12.49 12.24
N PHE A 39 2.12 12.16 11.03
CA PHE A 39 1.08 11.14 10.83
C PHE A 39 1.60 9.72 11.02
N HIS A 40 0.71 8.82 11.40
CA HIS A 40 1.09 7.48 11.79
C HIS A 40 0.77 6.47 10.69
N TYR A 41 1.83 5.92 10.10
CA TYR A 41 1.70 4.86 9.13
C TYR A 41 1.67 3.48 9.81
N LYS A 42 0.64 2.68 9.51
CA LYS A 42 0.51 1.29 9.97
C LYS A 42 0.05 0.38 8.85
N ALA A 43 0.87 -0.64 8.56
CA ALA A 43 0.55 -1.73 7.64
C ALA A 43 -0.07 -1.25 6.31
N GLY A 44 0.48 -0.20 5.69
CA GLY A 44 -0.07 0.34 4.44
C GLY A 44 -0.98 1.56 4.59
N LEU A 45 -1.57 1.78 5.76
CA LEU A 45 -2.59 2.80 5.97
C LEU A 45 -2.11 3.91 6.90
N TRP A 46 -2.72 5.09 6.76
CA TRP A 46 -2.55 6.20 7.71
C TRP A 46 -3.63 6.11 8.79
N MET A 47 -3.25 6.15 10.07
CA MET A 47 -4.23 6.08 11.17
C MET A 47 -5.19 7.28 11.16
N GLU A 48 -4.70 8.44 10.71
CA GLU A 48 -5.47 9.69 10.61
C GLU A 48 -6.57 9.61 9.53
N ASP A 49 -6.46 8.66 8.61
CA ASP A 49 -7.41 8.46 7.52
C ASP A 49 -7.81 6.99 7.38
N PHE A 50 -7.84 6.30 8.53
CA PHE A 50 -8.04 4.86 8.60
C PHE A 50 -9.35 4.41 7.96
N HIS A 51 -10.43 5.17 8.18
CA HIS A 51 -11.76 4.90 7.60
C HIS A 51 -11.74 4.84 6.07
N ARG A 52 -10.99 5.73 5.39
CA ARG A 52 -10.81 5.66 3.93
C ARG A 52 -9.83 4.57 3.53
N GLY A 53 -8.81 4.37 4.35
CA GLY A 53 -7.83 3.31 4.16
C GLY A 53 -8.46 1.92 4.13
N LEU A 54 -9.51 1.69 4.91
CA LEU A 54 -10.28 0.44 4.91
C LEU A 54 -11.18 0.26 3.67
N LEU A 55 -11.52 1.36 2.99
CA LEU A 55 -12.30 1.35 1.74
C LEU A 55 -11.44 1.18 0.50
N TRP A 56 -10.17 0.81 0.67
CA TRP A 56 -9.28 0.57 -0.45
C TRP A 56 -9.81 -0.59 -1.31
N GLN A 57 -9.69 -0.47 -2.62
CA GLN A 57 -10.08 -1.48 -3.59
C GLN A 57 -9.02 -1.49 -4.69
N SER A 58 -8.70 -2.66 -5.24
CA SER A 58 -7.88 -2.75 -6.45
C SER A 58 -8.76 -3.01 -7.66
N ASP A 59 -8.48 -2.33 -8.78
CA ASP A 59 -9.17 -2.52 -10.05
C ASP A 59 -8.70 -3.76 -10.84
N GLY A 60 -7.94 -4.67 -10.21
CA GLY A 60 -7.35 -5.86 -10.84
C GLY A 60 -7.71 -7.17 -10.14
N LEU A 61 -7.34 -8.31 -10.75
CA LEU A 61 -7.43 -9.62 -10.11
C LEU A 61 -6.55 -9.60 -8.86
N ILE A 62 -7.12 -9.60 -7.66
CA ILE A 62 -6.36 -9.75 -6.43
C ILE A 62 -6.00 -11.23 -6.29
N ILE A 63 -4.71 -11.57 -6.31
CA ILE A 63 -4.28 -12.81 -5.68
C ILE A 63 -3.97 -12.41 -4.23
N HIS A 64 -4.75 -12.92 -3.28
CA HIS A 64 -4.35 -12.80 -1.87
C HIS A 64 -2.99 -13.48 -1.74
N ALA A 65 -1.97 -12.71 -1.36
CA ALA A 65 -0.65 -13.27 -1.15
C ALA A 65 -0.80 -14.30 -0.03
N ILE A 66 -0.50 -15.56 -0.31
CA ILE A 66 -0.66 -16.68 0.64
C ILE A 66 0.27 -16.51 1.88
N SER A 67 1.20 -15.55 1.83
CA SER A 67 2.13 -15.21 2.91
C SER A 67 1.49 -14.31 3.99
N THR A 68 1.31 -14.92 5.16
CA THR A 68 0.42 -14.57 6.28
C THR A 68 0.90 -13.48 7.26
N ASN A 69 1.95 -12.70 6.96
CA ASN A 69 2.50 -11.74 7.93
C ASN A 69 1.85 -10.33 7.91
N ASN A 70 1.00 -10.05 6.91
CA ASN A 70 0.34 -8.75 6.78
C ASN A 70 -1.13 -8.83 7.20
N PRO A 71 -1.69 -7.78 7.82
CA PRO A 71 -3.08 -7.77 8.23
C PRO A 71 -4.03 -7.79 7.01
N PRO A 72 -5.07 -8.64 7.02
CA PRO A 72 -5.93 -8.88 5.86
C PRO A 72 -6.78 -7.67 5.46
N TRP A 73 -6.98 -6.72 6.38
CA TRP A 73 -7.70 -5.47 6.12
C TRP A 73 -6.82 -4.40 5.44
N SER A 74 -5.56 -4.68 5.16
CA SER A 74 -4.64 -3.75 4.51
C SER A 74 -4.34 -4.15 3.07
N TRP A 75 -4.07 -3.16 2.21
CA TRP A 75 -3.62 -3.38 0.84
C TRP A 75 -2.27 -4.11 0.75
N THR A 76 -1.49 -4.14 1.84
CA THR A 76 -0.23 -4.90 1.91
C THR A 76 -0.46 -6.42 1.92
N SER A 77 -1.70 -6.87 2.10
CA SER A 77 -2.08 -8.29 2.05
C SER A 77 -2.30 -8.83 0.64
N THR A 78 -2.20 -8.00 -0.40
CA THR A 78 -2.48 -8.42 -1.78
C THR A 78 -1.23 -8.49 -2.63
N SER A 79 -1.07 -9.61 -3.34
CA SER A 79 -0.14 -9.73 -4.45
C SER A 79 -0.88 -9.39 -5.73
N ILE A 80 -0.36 -8.42 -6.48
CA ILE A 80 -0.90 -8.06 -7.79
C ILE A 80 -0.33 -9.07 -8.79
N PRO A 81 -1.16 -9.88 -9.46
CA PRO A 81 -0.70 -10.71 -10.57
C PRO A 81 -0.44 -9.82 -11.78
N TRP A 82 0.60 -10.18 -12.51
CA TRP A 82 1.04 -9.53 -13.75
C TRP A 82 -0.12 -9.25 -14.72
N LYS A 83 -0.05 -8.12 -15.42
CA LYS A 83 -0.64 -7.93 -16.75
C LYS A 83 0.42 -8.21 -17.80
#